data_AF-A0A913YT48-F1
#
_entry.id   AF-A0A913YT48-F1
#
_cell.length_a   1.000
_cell.length_b   1.000
_cell.length_c   1.000
_cell.angle_alpha   90.00
_cell.angle_beta   90.00
_cell.angle_gamma   90.00
#
_symmetry.space_group_name_H-M   'P 1'
#
loop_
_entity.id
_entity.type
_entity.pdbx_description
1 polymer ?
#
loop_
_entity_poly.entity_id
_entity_poly.type
_entity_poly.pdbx_seq_one_letter_code
_entity_poly.pdbx_strand_id
1 'polypeptide(L)'
;MDSMNSSRSGKVTKFRATAVDYVQRFLKEEWKERFNKTFPAARLVYPLVPQQPNCYDCGVYVLKFAEYFIKSPFQSVPHSMDLKQWFTQQDVNNLRDQMLSTLSSL
;
A
#
# COMPACT_ATOMS: atom_id res chain seq x y z
N MET A 1 -1.37 1.59 2.34
CA MET A 1 0.04 1.72 2.79
C MET A 1 0.57 3.06 2.28
N ASP A 2 1.51 3.67 3.01
CA ASP A 2 2.20 4.91 2.59
C ASP A 2 3.60 4.92 3.25
N SER A 3 4.66 4.91 2.45
CA SER A 3 6.05 4.94 2.93
C SER A 3 6.53 6.35 3.27
N MET A 4 5.82 7.39 2.86
CA MET A 4 6.17 8.76 3.21
C MET A 4 5.66 9.03 4.62
N ASN A 5 6.57 9.44 5.52
CA ASN A 5 6.23 9.76 6.90
C ASN A 5 5.38 11.04 6.95
N SER A 6 4.09 10.85 6.74
CA SER A 6 3.09 11.90 6.59
C SER A 6 2.52 12.39 7.91
N SER A 7 3.10 11.95 9.03
CA SER A 7 2.67 12.22 10.42
C SER A 7 2.67 13.70 10.84
N ARG A 8 2.83 14.67 9.93
CA ARG A 8 2.97 16.10 10.26
C ARG A 8 2.12 17.09 9.44
N SER A 9 1.23 16.64 8.53
CA SER A 9 0.47 17.57 7.68
C SER A 9 -1.01 17.19 7.51
N GLY A 10 -1.92 18.08 7.93
CA GLY A 10 -3.37 17.90 7.74
C GLY A 10 -3.81 17.75 6.28
N LYS A 11 -2.97 18.16 5.31
CA LYS A 11 -3.22 17.93 3.88
C LYS A 11 -3.13 16.44 3.50
N VAL A 12 -2.22 15.68 4.12
CA VAL A 12 -2.06 14.25 3.80
C VAL A 12 -3.21 13.42 4.36
N THR A 13 -3.67 13.74 5.57
CA THR A 13 -4.88 13.11 6.16
C THR A 13 -6.09 13.31 5.25
N LYS A 14 -6.26 14.51 4.67
CA LYS A 14 -7.34 14.79 3.72
C LYS A 14 -7.22 13.96 2.44
N PHE A 15 -6.04 13.87 1.84
CA PHE A 15 -5.82 13.07 0.63
C PHE A 15 -6.11 11.58 0.85
N ARG A 16 -5.64 11.02 1.97
CA ARG A 16 -5.92 9.61 2.34
C ARG A 16 -7.41 9.36 2.52
N ALA A 17 -8.12 10.28 3.16
CA ALA A 17 -9.57 10.19 3.34
C ALA A 17 -10.29 10.21 1.98
N THR A 18 -9.88 11.11 1.07
CA THR A 18 -10.45 11.20 -0.28
C THR A 18 -10.22 9.92 -1.08
N ALA A 19 -8.99 9.39 -1.13
CA ALA A 19 -8.70 8.15 -1.87
C ALA A 19 -9.51 6.95 -1.35
N VAL A 20 -9.68 6.87 -0.03
CA VAL A 20 -10.50 5.83 0.61
C VAL A 20 -11.97 5.97 0.26
N ASP A 21 -12.52 7.18 0.27
CA ASP A 21 -13.90 7.45 -0.13
C ASP A 21 -14.16 7.01 -1.58
N TYR A 22 -13.26 7.37 -2.51
CA TYR A 22 -13.34 6.93 -3.90
C TYR A 22 -13.38 5.41 -4.03
N VAL A 23 -12.47 4.69 -3.36
CA VAL A 23 -12.42 3.22 -3.40
C VAL A 23 -13.68 2.61 -2.80
N GLN A 24 -14.15 3.12 -1.65
CA GLN A 24 -15.36 2.59 -1.00
C GLN A 24 -16.60 2.80 -1.86
N ARG A 25 -16.74 3.96 -2.50
CA ARG A 25 -17.87 4.22 -3.39
C ARG A 25 -17.84 3.34 -4.63
N PHE A 26 -16.68 3.25 -5.28
CA PHE A 26 -16.48 2.36 -6.42
C PHE A 26 -16.87 0.91 -6.08
N LEU A 27 -16.36 0.37 -4.96
CA LEU A 27 -16.68 -0.99 -4.53
C LEU A 27 -18.17 -1.19 -4.22
N LYS A 28 -18.84 -0.19 -3.65
CA LYS A 28 -20.30 -0.23 -3.40
C LYS A 28 -21.10 -0.28 -4.70
N GLU A 29 -20.71 0.53 -5.68
CA GLU A 29 -21.35 0.60 -7.00
C GLU A 29 -21.15 -0.72 -7.76
N GLU A 30 -19.90 -1.19 -7.90
CA GLU A 30 -19.56 -2.45 -8.56
C GLU A 30 -20.25 -3.66 -7.92
N TRP A 31 -20.32 -3.69 -6.58
CA TRP A 31 -20.98 -4.80 -5.89
C TRP A 31 -22.49 -4.81 -6.13
N LYS A 32 -23.13 -3.64 -6.15
CA LYS A 32 -24.54 -3.51 -6.48
C LYS A 32 -24.80 -3.97 -7.92
N GLU A 33 -23.97 -3.56 -8.87
CA GLU A 33 -24.11 -3.94 -10.28
C GLU A 33 -23.93 -5.43 -10.51
N ARG A 34 -22.88 -6.03 -9.94
CA ARG A 34 -22.54 -7.45 -10.16
C ARG A 34 -23.41 -8.43 -9.39
N PHE A 35 -23.85 -8.05 -8.19
CA PHE A 35 -24.52 -8.98 -7.27
C PHE A 35 -25.93 -8.57 -6.88
N ASN A 36 -26.41 -7.38 -7.26
CA ASN A 36 -27.70 -6.81 -6.86
C ASN A 36 -27.96 -6.89 -5.34
N LYS A 37 -26.90 -6.65 -4.55
CA LYS A 37 -26.90 -6.69 -3.08
C LYS A 37 -26.23 -5.46 -2.51
N THR A 38 -26.48 -5.18 -1.24
CA THR A 38 -25.73 -4.16 -0.49
C THR A 38 -24.31 -4.65 -0.23
N PHE A 39 -23.33 -3.78 -0.44
CA PHE A 39 -21.93 -4.07 -0.14
C PHE A 39 -21.76 -4.34 1.37
N PRO A 40 -21.08 -5.43 1.77
CA PRO A 40 -20.86 -5.75 3.17
C PRO A 40 -20.02 -4.66 3.85
N ALA A 41 -20.14 -4.55 5.18
CA ALA A 41 -19.28 -3.66 5.94
C ALA A 41 -17.82 -4.07 5.77
N ALA A 42 -16.97 -3.12 5.34
CA ALA A 42 -15.54 -3.32 5.17
C ALA A 42 -14.77 -2.48 6.18
N ARG A 43 -13.82 -3.09 6.88
CA ARG A 43 -12.93 -2.40 7.82
C ARG A 43 -11.68 -1.91 7.09
N LEU A 44 -11.36 -0.64 7.28
CA LEU A 44 -10.10 -0.05 6.81
C LEU A 44 -9.00 -0.26 7.85
N VAL A 45 -7.81 -0.64 7.39
CA VAL A 45 -6.63 -0.79 8.26
C VAL A 45 -5.47 -0.03 7.63
N TYR A 46 -4.82 0.80 8.44
CA TYR A 46 -3.62 1.54 8.05
C TYR A 46 -2.40 0.90 8.75
N PRO A 47 -1.69 -0.03 8.09
CA PRO A 47 -0.53 -0.66 8.70
C PRO A 47 0.58 0.35 8.97
N LEU A 48 1.34 0.13 10.04
CA LEU A 48 2.63 0.76 10.23
C LEU A 48 3.62 0.08 9.30
N VAL A 49 4.32 0.82 8.47
CA VAL A 49 5.11 0.28 7.36
C VAL A 49 6.53 0.86 7.37
N PRO A 50 7.52 0.22 6.74
CA PRO A 50 8.85 0.79 6.57
C PRO A 50 8.71 2.17 5.89
N GLN A 51 9.37 3.18 6.45
CA GLN A 51 9.30 4.55 5.99
C GLN A 51 10.52 4.87 5.15
N GLN A 52 10.31 5.43 3.97
CA GLN A 52 11.41 5.79 3.08
C GLN A 52 12.19 6.98 3.62
N PRO A 53 13.53 6.99 3.50
CA PRO A 53 14.36 8.09 3.97
C PRO A 53 14.39 9.28 3.00
N ASN A 54 13.76 9.19 1.82
CA ASN A 54 13.81 10.18 0.75
C ASN A 54 12.43 10.45 0.12
N CYS A 55 12.37 11.31 -0.90
CA CYS A 55 11.12 11.71 -1.56
C CYS A 55 10.88 11.04 -2.94
N TYR A 56 11.73 10.09 -3.36
CA TYR A 56 11.72 9.56 -4.72
C TYR A 56 11.60 8.03 -4.80
N ASP A 57 11.69 7.32 -3.68
CA ASP A 57 11.58 5.84 -3.64
C ASP A 57 10.14 5.32 -3.45
N CYS A 58 9.11 6.17 -3.46
CA CYS A 58 7.74 5.74 -3.13
C CYS A 58 7.22 4.63 -4.05
N GLY A 59 7.55 4.68 -5.34
CA GLY A 59 7.25 3.62 -6.28
C GLY A 59 7.96 2.30 -5.96
N VAL A 60 9.24 2.35 -5.56
CA VAL A 60 10.02 1.15 -5.20
C VAL A 60 9.47 0.51 -3.93
N TYR A 61 9.08 1.32 -2.94
CA TYR A 61 8.41 0.85 -1.73
C TYR A 61 7.06 0.19 -2.05
N VAL A 62 6.24 0.78 -2.92
CA VAL A 62 4.98 0.15 -3.38
C VAL A 62 5.24 -1.23 -3.98
N LEU A 63 6.27 -1.35 -4.83
CA LEU A 63 6.65 -2.63 -5.44
C LEU A 63 7.14 -3.64 -4.39
N LYS A 64 7.96 -3.23 -3.42
CA LYS A 64 8.37 -4.12 -2.31
C LYS A 64 7.20 -4.60 -1.46
N PHE A 65 6.24 -3.72 -1.18
CA PHE A 65 5.00 -4.11 -0.52
C PHE A 65 4.23 -5.17 -1.30
N ALA A 66 4.06 -4.96 -2.61
CA ALA A 66 3.37 -5.92 -3.47
C ALA A 66 4.12 -7.27 -3.53
N GLU A 67 5.45 -7.24 -3.69
CA GLU A 67 6.27 -8.44 -3.75
C GLU A 67 6.12 -9.30 -2.48
N TYR A 68 6.27 -8.70 -1.30
CA TYR A 68 6.16 -9.41 -0.02
C TYR A 68 4.72 -9.92 0.22
N PHE A 69 3.72 -9.10 -0.10
CA PHE A 69 2.31 -9.50 0.00
C PHE A 69 1.99 -10.69 -0.91
N ILE A 70 2.46 -10.69 -2.15
CA ILE A 70 2.18 -11.77 -3.11
C ILE A 70 2.89 -13.06 -2.69
N LYS A 71 4.13 -12.97 -2.19
CA LYS A 71 4.89 -14.14 -1.70
C LYS A 71 4.25 -14.78 -0.46
N SER A 72 3.69 -13.96 0.44
CA SER A 72 3.05 -14.45 1.66
C SER A 72 1.83 -13.58 2.00
N PRO A 73 0.66 -13.88 1.41
CA PRO A 73 -0.53 -13.07 1.64
C PRO A 73 -1.05 -13.26 3.06
N PHE A 74 -1.61 -12.20 3.63
CA PHE A 74 -2.22 -12.26 4.95
C PHE A 74 -3.47 -13.16 4.92
N GLN A 75 -3.51 -14.17 5.78
CA GLN A 75 -4.67 -15.06 5.94
C GLN A 75 -5.85 -14.37 6.64
N SER A 76 -5.55 -13.36 7.46
CA SER A 76 -6.54 -12.50 8.09
C SER A 76 -5.98 -11.10 8.28
N VAL A 77 -6.87 -10.11 8.37
CA VAL A 77 -6.48 -8.72 8.64
C VAL A 77 -6.69 -8.46 10.13
N PRO A 78 -5.63 -8.27 10.95
CA PRO A 78 -5.77 -7.87 12.34
C PRO A 78 -6.26 -6.41 12.48
N HIS A 79 -6.64 -6.02 13.70
CA HIS A 79 -7.07 -4.64 13.97
C HIS A 79 -5.91 -3.63 13.84
N SER A 80 -4.72 -4.03 14.29
CA SER A 80 -3.47 -3.30 14.12
C SER A 80 -2.46 -4.18 13.39
N MET A 81 -1.69 -3.60 12.48
CA MET A 81 -0.71 -4.32 11.69
C MET A 81 0.62 -3.54 11.71
N ASP A 82 1.61 -4.08 12.41
CA ASP A 82 2.97 -3.52 12.43
C ASP A 82 3.86 -4.29 11.45
N LEU A 83 4.18 -3.62 10.35
CA LEU A 83 5.01 -4.09 9.26
C LEU A 83 6.30 -3.25 9.15
N LYS A 84 6.69 -2.48 10.18
CA LYS A 84 7.88 -1.61 10.11
C LYS A 84 9.17 -2.33 9.72
N GLN A 85 9.25 -3.64 10.02
CA GLN A 85 10.39 -4.51 9.71
C GLN A 85 10.04 -5.55 8.63
N TRP A 86 8.99 -5.31 7.83
CA TRP A 86 8.54 -6.28 6.83
C TRP A 86 9.56 -6.48 5.70
N PHE A 87 10.36 -5.45 5.43
CA PHE A 87 11.57 -5.51 4.62
C PHE A 87 12.52 -4.39 5.05
N THR A 88 13.79 -4.51 4.68
CA THR A 88 14.86 -3.57 5.01
C THR A 88 15.07 -2.53 3.90
N GLN A 89 15.80 -1.44 4.21
CA GLN A 89 16.22 -0.49 3.18
C GLN A 89 17.16 -1.13 2.14
N GLN A 90 17.96 -2.13 2.54
CA GLN A 90 18.81 -2.87 1.62
C GLN A 90 17.97 -3.63 0.58
N ASP A 91 16.85 -4.23 0.99
CA ASP A 91 15.92 -4.89 0.06
C ASP A 91 15.38 -3.92 -0.99
N VAL A 92 15.08 -2.68 -0.59
CA VAL A 92 14.61 -1.61 -1.50
C VAL A 92 15.70 -1.22 -2.49
N ASN A 93 16.93 -1.00 -2.00
CA ASN A 93 18.08 -0.66 -2.86
C ASN A 93 18.34 -1.76 -3.88
N ASN A 94 18.36 -3.02 -3.44
CA ASN A 94 18.53 -4.18 -4.29
C ASN A 94 17.45 -4.25 -5.39
N LEU A 95 16.18 -3.95 -5.06
CA LEU A 95 15.12 -3.93 -6.07
C LEU A 95 15.34 -2.81 -7.10
N ARG A 96 15.77 -1.63 -6.68
CA ARG A 96 16.08 -0.52 -7.59
C ARG A 96 17.18 -0.91 -8.58
N ASP A 97 18.24 -1.56 -8.11
CA ASP A 97 19.34 -2.04 -8.96
C ASP A 97 18.88 -3.17 -9.90
N GLN A 98 18.08 -4.11 -9.40
CA GLN A 98 17.47 -5.16 -10.22
C GLN A 98 16.58 -4.60 -11.33
N MET A 99 15.77 -3.57 -11.02
CA MET A 99 14.93 -2.91 -12.02
C MET A 99 15.79 -2.24 -13.10
N LEU A 100 16.85 -1.53 -12.71
CA LEU A 100 17.78 -0.92 -13.66
C LEU A 100 18.43 -1.97 -14.56
N SER A 101 18.98 -3.03 -13.96
CA SER A 101 19.60 -4.14 -14.70
C SER A 101 18.61 -4.79 -15.66
N THR A 102 17.37 -5.03 -15.23
CA THR A 102 16.33 -5.65 -16.06
C THR A 102 16.00 -4.75 -17.24
N LEU A 103 15.71 -3.48 -17.00
CA LEU A 103 15.35 -2.52 -18.04
C LEU A 103 16.49 -2.24 -19.02
N SER A 104 17.75 -2.32 -18.59
CA SER A 104 18.91 -2.17 -19.48
C SER A 104 19.20 -3.43 -20.32
N SER A 105 18.61 -4.57 -19.97
CA SER A 105 18.77 -5.84 -20.69
C SER A 105 17.62 -6.18 -21.65
N LEU A 106 16.60 -5.31 -21.71
CA LEU A 106 15.50 -5.37 -22.67
C LEU A 106 15.89 -4.70 -23.99
#